data_AF-A0A1V5ZIH8-F1
#
_entry.id   AF-A0A1V5ZIH8-F1
#
_cell.length_a   1.000
_cell.length_b   1.000
_cell.length_c   1.000
_cell.angle_alpha   90.00
_cell.angle_beta   90.00
_cell.angle_gamma   90.00
#
_symmetry.space_group_name_H-M   'P 1'
#
loop_
_entity.id
_entity.type
_entity.pdbx_description
1 polymer ?
#
loop_
_entity_poly.entity_id
_entity_poly.type
_entity_poly.pdbx_seq_one_letter_code
_entity_poly.pdbx_strand_id
1 'polypeptide(L)'
;MALGMTLLLGVLIGRLLCGWVCPFGLLQDLLYRLPGPKVELPSWTAYIKYPALVLLVFLLPFLYTEQTWFSFCRICPASALQVTLPNLFQTDFNRFNAASAVKLGVLLLVLLGAAVSSRSFCKVLCPIGALLAPLNFISLWKIRVPTQNCVSCGKCETACPSQVAPSSRIARDVPPNRDLDCIVCHECQTTCPRPKPREQAVTNP
;
A
#
# COMPACT_ATOMS: atom_id res chain seq x y z
N MET A 1 -2.49 16.38 -20.08
CA MET A 1 -1.29 15.55 -20.33
C MET A 1 -0.82 14.77 -19.10
N ALA A 2 -0.80 15.37 -17.90
CA ALA A 2 -0.34 14.68 -16.67
C ALA A 2 -1.10 13.38 -16.34
N LEU A 3 -2.43 13.36 -16.45
CA LEU A 3 -3.25 12.17 -16.13
C LEU A 3 -2.96 10.95 -17.02
N GLY A 4 -2.65 11.17 -18.30
CA GLY A 4 -2.32 10.09 -19.23
C GLY A 4 -1.02 9.40 -18.84
N MET A 5 0.03 10.16 -18.54
CA MET A 5 1.30 9.60 -18.06
C MET A 5 1.16 8.92 -16.71
N THR A 6 0.39 9.47 -15.76
CA THR A 6 0.20 8.84 -14.45
C THR A 6 -0.58 7.52 -14.55
N LEU A 7 -1.58 7.43 -15.42
CA LEU A 7 -2.28 6.18 -15.71
C LEU A 7 -1.36 5.16 -16.38
N LEU A 8 -0.54 5.60 -17.35
CA LEU A 8 0.40 4.72 -18.04
C LEU A 8 1.47 4.17 -17.08
N LEU A 9 2.07 5.03 -16.25
CA LEU A 9 2.97 4.58 -15.17
C LEU A 9 2.25 3.69 -14.16
N GLY A 10 0.99 4.00 -13.81
CA GLY A 10 0.18 3.18 -12.92
C GLY A 10 -0.11 1.79 -13.48
N VAL A 11 -0.28 1.64 -14.80
CA VAL A 11 -0.45 0.34 -15.45
C VAL A 11 0.88 -0.43 -15.50
N LEU A 12 1.99 0.24 -15.80
CA LEU A 12 3.31 -0.41 -15.84
C LEU A 12 3.77 -0.86 -14.44
N ILE A 13 3.67 0.04 -13.46
CA ILE A 13 4.25 -0.12 -12.11
C ILE A 13 3.21 -0.68 -11.12
N GLY A 14 1.91 -0.57 -11.40
CA GLY A 14 0.85 -1.09 -10.53
C GLY A 14 0.99 -0.56 -9.11
N ARG A 15 0.90 -1.46 -8.13
CA ARG A 15 1.04 -1.14 -6.70
C ARG A 15 2.47 -1.26 -6.16
N LEU A 16 3.47 -1.46 -7.03
CA LEU A 16 4.89 -1.55 -6.64
C LEU A 16 5.37 -0.30 -5.89
N LEU A 17 4.88 0.89 -6.25
CA LEU A 17 5.26 2.16 -5.61
C LEU A 17 4.89 2.19 -4.12
N CYS A 18 3.75 1.60 -3.74
CA CYS A 18 3.32 1.53 -2.35
C CYS A 18 4.18 0.56 -1.52
N GLY A 19 4.87 -0.39 -2.16
CA GLY A 19 5.80 -1.31 -1.53
C GLY A 19 7.23 -0.76 -1.43
N TRP A 20 7.74 -0.19 -2.52
CA TRP A 20 9.16 0.20 -2.65
C TRP A 20 9.44 1.68 -2.45
N VAL A 21 8.53 2.56 -2.88
CA VAL A 21 8.78 4.01 -2.92
C VAL A 21 8.19 4.75 -1.72
N CYS A 22 7.07 4.26 -1.19
CA CYS A 22 6.37 4.94 -0.09
C CYS A 22 7.06 4.65 1.28
N PRO A 23 7.73 5.63 1.91
CA PRO A 23 8.38 5.42 3.21
C PRO A 23 7.37 5.18 4.33
N PHE A 24 6.15 5.72 4.18
CA PHE A 24 5.07 5.48 5.13
C PHE A 24 4.57 4.02 5.07
N GLY A 25 4.54 3.41 3.88
CA GLY A 25 4.21 2.01 3.71
C GLY A 25 5.23 1.10 4.39
N LEU A 26 6.53 1.41 4.22
CA LEU A 26 7.62 0.72 4.89
C LEU A 26 7.53 0.88 6.41
N LEU A 27 7.23 2.09 6.90
CA LEU A 27 7.06 2.32 8.33
C LEU A 27 5.91 1.49 8.90
N GLN A 28 4.78 1.38 8.20
CA GLN A 28 3.66 0.53 8.62
C GLN A 28 4.04 -0.95 8.68
N ASP A 29 4.78 -1.45 7.70
CA ASP A 29 5.26 -2.84 7.71
C ASP A 29 6.25 -3.10 8.85
N LEU A 30 7.14 -2.15 9.10
CA LEU A 30 8.09 -2.23 10.22
C LEU A 30 7.35 -2.18 11.56
N LEU A 31 6.34 -1.32 11.68
CA LEU A 31 5.55 -1.17 12.90
C LEU A 31 4.70 -2.42 13.18
N TYR A 32 4.12 -3.02 12.14
CA TYR A 32 3.40 -4.29 12.23
C TYR A 32 4.30 -5.46 12.65
N ARG A 33 5.62 -5.35 12.44
CA ARG A 33 6.60 -6.36 12.88
C ARG A 33 6.89 -6.27 14.38
N LEU A 34 6.50 -5.19 15.07
CA LEU A 34 6.62 -5.13 16.53
C LEU A 34 5.71 -6.18 17.19
N PRO A 35 6.14 -6.75 18.34
CA PRO A 35 5.31 -7.67 19.10
C PRO A 35 4.09 -6.94 19.68
N GLY A 36 2.89 -7.34 19.27
CA GLY A 36 1.63 -6.73 19.69
C GLY A 36 0.41 -7.56 19.25
N PRO A 37 -0.81 -7.18 19.66
CA PRO A 37 -2.04 -7.83 19.22
C PRO A 37 -2.23 -7.60 17.72
N LYS A 38 -2.17 -8.68 16.94
CA LYS A 38 -2.32 -8.65 15.48
C LYS A 38 -3.76 -8.96 15.13
N VAL A 39 -4.43 -8.02 14.47
CA VAL A 39 -5.78 -8.19 13.93
C VAL A 39 -5.70 -8.24 12.41
N GLU A 40 -6.17 -9.33 11.84
CA GLU A 40 -6.35 -9.44 10.38
C GLU A 40 -7.56 -8.59 9.99
N LEU A 41 -7.36 -7.64 9.06
CA LEU A 41 -8.46 -6.82 8.59
C LEU A 41 -9.34 -7.68 7.66
N PRO A 42 -10.64 -7.82 7.95
CA PRO A 42 -11.54 -8.58 7.09
C PRO A 42 -11.66 -7.95 5.70
N SER A 43 -11.81 -8.78 4.66
CA SER A 43 -11.71 -8.39 3.24
C SER A 43 -12.68 -7.28 2.79
N TRP A 44 -13.83 -7.12 3.46
CA TRP A 44 -14.78 -6.03 3.18
C TRP A 44 -14.19 -4.63 3.40
N THR A 45 -13.22 -4.50 4.32
CA THR A 45 -12.57 -3.22 4.63
C THR A 45 -11.76 -2.69 3.45
N ALA A 46 -11.31 -3.59 2.57
CA ALA A 46 -10.64 -3.22 1.33
C ALA A 46 -11.59 -2.56 0.31
N TYR A 47 -12.90 -2.67 0.48
CA TYR A 47 -13.89 -2.01 -0.39
C TYR A 47 -14.15 -0.56 0.04
N ILE A 48 -13.90 -0.21 1.31
CA ILE A 48 -14.08 1.14 1.88
C ILE A 48 -13.19 2.19 1.19
N LYS A 49 -12.10 1.76 0.53
CA LYS A 49 -11.24 2.65 -0.25
C LYS A 49 -11.91 3.25 -1.49
N TYR A 50 -12.90 2.58 -2.07
CA TYR A 50 -13.64 3.07 -3.24
C TYR A 50 -14.57 4.26 -2.92
N PRO A 51 -15.42 4.23 -1.88
CA PRO A 51 -16.18 5.41 -1.49
C PRO A 51 -15.26 6.55 -1.03
N ALA A 52 -14.13 6.26 -0.37
CA ALA A 52 -13.13 7.28 -0.05
C ALA A 52 -12.55 7.93 -1.31
N LEU A 53 -12.24 7.15 -2.35
CA LEU A 53 -11.78 7.65 -3.65
C LEU A 53 -12.85 8.51 -4.33
N VAL A 54 -14.10 8.02 -4.42
CA VAL A 54 -15.21 8.77 -5.04
C VAL A 54 -15.48 10.07 -4.28
N LEU A 55 -15.56 10.02 -2.95
CA LEU A 55 -15.79 11.19 -2.12
C LEU A 55 -14.67 12.23 -2.26
N LEU A 56 -13.41 11.78 -2.20
CA LEU A 56 -12.26 12.66 -2.01
C LEU A 56 -11.66 13.15 -3.34
N VAL A 57 -11.76 12.35 -4.41
CA VAL A 57 -11.24 12.68 -5.74
C VAL A 57 -12.32 13.20 -6.69
N PHE A 58 -13.57 12.75 -6.57
CA PHE A 58 -14.64 13.16 -7.49
C PHE A 58 -15.65 14.13 -6.85
N LEU A 59 -16.20 13.79 -5.67
CA LEU A 59 -17.29 14.57 -5.08
C LEU A 59 -16.82 15.90 -4.48
N LEU A 60 -15.70 15.88 -3.73
CA LEU A 60 -15.12 17.07 -3.09
C LEU A 60 -14.73 18.19 -4.08
N PRO A 61 -13.98 17.93 -5.17
CA PRO A 61 -13.67 18.98 -6.15
C PRO A 61 -14.89 19.41 -6.98
N PHE A 62 -15.91 18.55 -7.12
CA PHE A 62 -17.15 18.91 -7.81
C PHE A 62 -18.05 19.84 -6.98
N LEU A 63 -18.09 19.66 -5.65
CA LEU A 63 -18.87 20.49 -4.74
C LEU A 63 -18.12 21.75 -4.27
N TYR A 64 -16.79 21.68 -4.17
CA TYR A 64 -15.94 22.73 -3.62
C TYR A 64 -14.83 23.09 -4.60
N THR A 65 -15.22 23.78 -5.68
CA THR A 65 -14.30 24.40 -6.65
C THR A 65 -13.39 25.39 -5.89
N GLU A 66 -12.07 25.16 -5.92
CA GLU A 66 -11.02 26.09 -5.43
C GLU A 66 -10.85 26.27 -3.90
N GLN A 67 -10.98 25.24 -3.07
CA GLN A 67 -10.38 25.28 -1.72
C GLN A 67 -9.46 24.10 -1.47
N THR A 68 -8.18 24.33 -1.76
CA THR A 68 -7.02 23.46 -1.53
C THR A 68 -6.81 23.03 -0.05
N TRP A 69 -7.71 23.41 0.85
CA TRP A 69 -7.66 23.13 2.29
C TRP A 69 -7.86 21.64 2.63
N PHE A 70 -8.73 20.94 1.90
CA PHE A 70 -9.02 19.51 2.11
C PHE A 70 -8.24 18.58 1.17
N SER A 71 -7.20 19.08 0.52
CA SER A 71 -6.39 18.25 -0.36
C SER A 71 -5.80 17.08 0.42
N PHE A 72 -6.04 15.85 -0.03
CA PHE A 72 -5.59 14.61 0.65
C PHE A 72 -4.13 14.69 1.08
N CYS A 73 -3.29 15.33 0.27
CA CYS A 73 -1.87 15.52 0.55
C CYS A 73 -1.58 16.29 1.85
N ARG A 74 -2.48 17.14 2.36
CA ARG A 74 -2.30 17.85 3.63
C ARG A 74 -2.75 17.08 4.88
N ILE A 75 -3.69 16.14 4.71
CA ILE A 75 -4.23 15.29 5.79
C ILE A 75 -3.57 13.90 5.78
N CYS A 76 -2.89 13.55 4.69
CA CYS A 76 -2.20 12.28 4.55
C CYS A 76 -1.17 12.11 5.68
N PRO A 77 -1.25 11.03 6.47
CA PRO A 77 -0.26 10.76 7.51
C PRO A 77 1.15 10.59 6.92
N ALA A 78 1.28 10.19 5.65
CA ALA A 78 2.57 10.13 4.97
C ALA A 78 3.24 11.51 4.83
N SER A 79 2.46 12.57 4.60
CA SER A 79 3.00 13.94 4.53
C SER A 79 3.23 14.53 5.92
N ALA A 80 2.41 14.18 6.91
CA ALA A 80 2.69 14.53 8.30
C ALA A 80 4.03 13.95 8.76
N LEU A 81 4.34 12.71 8.40
CA LEU A 81 5.61 12.08 8.75
C LEU A 81 6.80 12.73 8.03
N GLN A 82 6.70 12.99 6.72
CA GLN A 82 7.83 13.49 5.92
C GLN A 82 8.04 15.00 6.01
N VAL A 83 6.98 15.79 6.22
CA VAL A 83 7.05 17.27 6.14
C VAL A 83 6.91 17.90 7.52
N THR A 84 6.01 17.38 8.36
CA THR A 84 5.78 17.96 9.69
C THR A 84 6.87 17.53 10.67
N LEU A 85 7.34 16.28 10.61
CA LEU A 85 8.35 15.77 11.55
C LEU A 85 9.71 16.50 11.42
N PRO A 86 10.29 16.70 10.22
CA PRO A 86 11.55 17.44 10.10
C PRO A 86 11.39 18.92 10.42
N ASN A 87 10.25 19.52 10.07
CA ASN A 87 9.96 20.91 10.45
C ASN A 87 9.90 21.08 11.97
N LEU A 88 9.28 20.14 12.70
CA LEU A 88 9.27 20.18 14.17
C LEU A 88 10.67 20.07 14.78
N PHE A 89 11.57 19.29 14.17
CA PHE A 89 12.95 19.20 14.65
C PHE A 89 13.77 20.47 14.36
N GLN A 90 13.42 21.22 13.32
CA GLN A 90 14.11 22.45 12.94
C GLN A 90 13.51 23.73 13.55
N THR A 91 12.26 23.70 14.01
CA THR A 91 11.61 24.87 14.65
C THR A 91 11.47 24.65 16.15
N ASP A 92 11.83 25.66 16.94
CA ASP A 92 11.64 25.66 18.39
C ASP A 92 10.20 25.27 18.78
N PHE A 93 10.05 24.48 19.85
CA PHE A 93 8.79 24.01 20.43
C PHE A 93 7.72 25.12 20.62
N ASN A 94 8.11 26.40 20.58
CA ASN A 94 7.23 27.57 20.67
C ASN A 94 6.29 27.80 19.46
N ARG A 95 6.44 27.10 18.33
CA ARG A 95 5.50 27.17 17.19
C ARG A 95 4.44 26.05 17.19
N PHE A 96 4.22 25.40 18.34
CA PHE A 96 3.15 24.41 18.54
C PHE A 96 1.76 25.07 18.46
N ASN A 97 1.20 25.14 17.25
CA ASN A 97 -0.18 25.56 17.03
C ASN A 97 -1.15 24.35 17.04
N ALA A 98 -2.42 24.59 17.33
CA ALA A 98 -3.48 23.57 17.34
C ALA A 98 -3.56 22.77 16.03
N ALA A 99 -3.30 23.41 14.88
CA ALA A 99 -3.27 22.76 13.58
C ALA A 99 -2.16 21.70 13.45
N SER A 100 -1.01 21.90 14.12
CA SER A 100 0.10 20.93 14.17
C SER A 100 -0.25 19.75 15.08
N ALA A 101 -0.91 20.03 16.21
CA ALA A 101 -1.38 19.01 17.15
C ALA A 101 -2.40 18.04 16.50
N VAL A 102 -3.37 18.56 15.73
CA VAL A 102 -4.35 17.73 15.01
C VAL A 102 -3.66 16.80 14.00
N LYS A 103 -2.67 17.29 13.24
CA LYS A 103 -1.92 16.46 12.28
C LYS A 103 -1.13 15.35 12.97
N LEU A 104 -0.46 15.67 14.08
CA LEU A 104 0.27 14.69 14.88
C LEU A 104 -0.68 13.67 15.54
N GLY A 105 -1.85 14.10 16.00
CA GLY A 105 -2.88 13.21 16.55
C GLY A 105 -3.41 12.22 15.51
N VAL A 106 -3.72 12.69 14.29
CA VAL A 106 -4.13 11.82 13.17
C VAL A 106 -3.00 10.85 12.79
N LEU A 107 -1.75 11.33 12.71
CA LEU A 107 -0.59 10.48 12.45
C LEU A 107 -0.45 9.39 13.51
N LEU A 108 -0.55 9.75 14.80
CA LEU A 108 -0.43 8.83 15.92
C LEU A 108 -1.56 7.79 15.90
N LEU A 109 -2.81 8.19 15.64
CA LEU A 109 -3.94 7.27 15.49
C LEU A 109 -3.71 6.28 14.35
N VAL A 110 -3.23 6.76 13.20
CA VAL A 110 -2.93 5.87 12.07
C VAL A 110 -1.76 4.93 12.37
N LEU A 111 -0.74 5.39 13.09
CA LEU A 111 0.38 4.54 13.53
C LEU A 111 -0.09 3.47 14.51
N LEU A 112 -0.94 3.81 15.48
CA LEU A 112 -1.56 2.83 16.38
C LEU A 112 -2.36 1.77 15.58
N GLY A 113 -3.16 2.21 14.61
CA GLY A 113 -3.89 1.31 13.72
C GLY A 113 -2.99 0.45 12.81
N ALA A 114 -1.78 0.94 12.49
CA ALA A 114 -0.78 0.18 11.74
C ALA A 114 -0.01 -0.82 12.60
N ALA A 115 0.14 -0.56 13.91
CA ALA A 115 0.72 -1.51 14.85
C ALA A 115 -0.20 -2.73 15.06
N VAL A 116 -1.52 -2.51 15.03
CA VAL A 116 -2.52 -3.58 15.20
C VAL A 116 -2.80 -4.33 13.90
N SER A 117 -2.77 -3.66 12.74
CA SER A 117 -3.03 -4.31 11.47
C SER A 117 -2.18 -3.83 10.30
N SER A 118 -1.88 -4.77 9.40
CA SER A 118 -0.99 -4.56 8.26
C SER A 118 -1.60 -3.57 7.27
N ARG A 119 -0.92 -2.42 7.14
CA ARG A 119 -1.22 -1.40 6.12
C ARG A 119 -2.68 -0.90 6.13
N SER A 120 -3.28 -0.76 7.32
CA SER A 120 -4.67 -0.32 7.53
C SER A 120 -5.03 0.94 6.75
N PHE A 121 -4.19 1.98 6.80
CA PHE A 121 -4.46 3.22 6.08
C PHE A 121 -4.37 3.07 4.55
N CYS A 122 -3.35 2.34 4.07
CA CYS A 122 -3.14 2.16 2.64
C CYS A 122 -4.23 1.28 2.01
N LYS A 123 -4.79 0.33 2.77
CA LYS A 123 -5.89 -0.54 2.34
C LYS A 123 -7.26 0.15 2.42
N VAL A 124 -7.49 1.07 3.37
CA VAL A 124 -8.84 1.56 3.68
C VAL A 124 -9.05 3.02 3.25
N LEU A 125 -8.06 3.90 3.43
CA LEU A 125 -8.24 5.36 3.27
C LEU A 125 -7.46 5.98 2.11
N CYS A 126 -6.42 5.31 1.59
CA CYS A 126 -5.54 5.92 0.58
C CYS A 126 -6.19 5.92 -0.83
N PRO A 127 -6.50 7.09 -1.41
CA PRO A 127 -7.12 7.20 -2.73
C PRO A 127 -6.15 6.80 -3.85
N ILE A 128 -4.85 7.08 -3.69
CA ILE A 128 -3.80 6.60 -4.61
C ILE A 128 -3.76 5.06 -4.56
N GLY A 129 -3.81 4.49 -3.36
CA GLY A 129 -3.87 3.04 -3.16
C GLY A 129 -5.10 2.40 -3.81
N ALA A 130 -6.24 3.10 -3.85
CA ALA A 130 -7.47 2.67 -4.49
C ALA A 130 -7.40 2.79 -6.03
N LEU A 131 -6.80 3.84 -6.58
CA LEU A 131 -6.56 4.00 -8.02
C LEU A 131 -5.62 2.92 -8.56
N LEU A 132 -4.56 2.59 -7.81
CA LEU A 132 -3.55 1.62 -8.22
C LEU A 132 -3.99 0.16 -8.02
N ALA A 133 -4.99 -0.11 -7.17
CA ALA A 133 -5.47 -1.47 -6.89
C ALA A 133 -5.96 -2.23 -8.15
N PRO A 134 -6.88 -1.69 -8.98
CA PRO A 134 -7.29 -2.36 -10.22
C PRO A 134 -6.16 -2.42 -11.26
N LEU A 135 -5.29 -1.40 -11.29
CA LEU A 135 -4.14 -1.39 -12.19
C LEU A 135 -3.14 -2.50 -11.85
N ASN A 136 -3.00 -2.84 -10.57
CA ASN A 136 -2.17 -3.96 -10.12
C ASN A 136 -2.64 -5.30 -10.72
N PHE A 137 -3.95 -5.53 -10.75
CA PHE A 137 -4.51 -6.74 -11.35
C PHE A 137 -4.20 -6.83 -12.86
N ILE A 138 -4.12 -5.70 -13.56
CA ILE A 138 -3.86 -5.64 -15.01
C ILE A 138 -2.36 -5.57 -15.31
N SER A 139 -1.53 -5.24 -14.32
CA SER A 139 -0.09 -5.01 -14.49
C SER A 139 0.60 -6.15 -15.25
N LEU A 140 1.46 -5.73 -16.19
CA LEU A 140 2.28 -6.62 -17.01
C LEU A 140 3.33 -7.36 -16.18
N TRP A 141 3.71 -6.81 -15.02
CA TRP A 141 4.76 -7.36 -14.17
C TRP A 141 4.23 -8.49 -13.29
N LYS A 142 4.39 -9.74 -13.73
CA LYS A 142 3.91 -10.91 -12.99
C LYS A 142 4.99 -11.46 -12.06
N ILE A 143 4.63 -11.69 -10.80
CA ILE A 143 5.47 -12.47 -9.89
C ILE A 143 5.43 -13.94 -10.34
N ARG A 144 6.60 -14.50 -10.67
CA ARG A 144 6.77 -15.91 -11.02
C ARG A 144 7.29 -16.69 -9.82
N VAL A 145 6.47 -17.58 -9.29
CA VAL A 145 6.78 -18.54 -8.24
C VAL A 145 6.63 -19.95 -8.84
N PRO A 146 7.45 -20.94 -8.48
CA PRO A 146 7.25 -22.33 -8.96
C PRO A 146 5.89 -22.88 -8.53
N THR A 147 4.96 -22.99 -9.47
CA THR A 147 3.59 -23.50 -9.23
C THR A 147 3.53 -25.03 -9.32
N GLN A 148 4.26 -25.63 -10.26
CA GLN A 148 4.27 -27.08 -10.52
C GLN A 148 4.72 -27.93 -9.32
N ASN A 149 5.59 -27.38 -8.46
CA ASN A 149 6.12 -28.06 -7.27
C ASN A 149 5.54 -27.49 -5.96
N CYS A 150 4.45 -26.73 -6.04
CA CYS A 150 3.81 -26.13 -4.88
C CYS A 150 3.16 -27.24 -4.03
N VAL A 151 3.54 -27.30 -2.74
CA VAL A 151 2.95 -28.22 -1.75
C VAL A 151 2.09 -27.48 -0.72
N SER A 152 1.64 -26.27 -1.05
CA SER A 152 0.80 -25.44 -0.17
C SER A 152 1.34 -25.30 1.25
N CYS A 153 2.66 -25.17 1.41
CA CYS A 153 3.33 -25.12 2.72
C CYS A 153 3.05 -23.89 3.58
N GLY A 154 2.25 -22.92 3.11
CA GLY A 154 1.88 -21.71 3.86
C GLY A 154 2.99 -20.68 4.11
N LYS A 155 4.27 -20.97 3.84
CA LYS A 155 5.38 -20.04 4.12
C LYS A 155 5.29 -18.70 3.40
N CYS A 156 4.74 -18.69 2.18
CA CYS A 156 4.51 -17.45 1.43
C CYS A 156 3.39 -16.59 2.03
N GLU A 157 2.46 -17.19 2.76
CA GLU A 157 1.33 -16.52 3.39
C GLU A 157 1.78 -15.81 4.67
N THR A 158 2.59 -16.48 5.49
CA THR A 158 3.17 -15.88 6.71
C THR A 158 4.17 -14.77 6.41
N ALA A 159 4.88 -14.85 5.28
CA ALA A 159 5.82 -13.81 4.85
C ALA A 159 5.15 -12.64 4.13
N CYS A 160 3.86 -12.73 3.78
CA CYS A 160 3.19 -11.71 2.97
C CYS A 160 2.79 -10.48 3.82
N PRO A 161 3.41 -9.30 3.63
CA PRO A 161 3.07 -8.11 4.41
C PRO A 161 1.65 -7.61 4.12
N SER A 162 1.12 -7.87 2.92
CA SER A 162 -0.22 -7.44 2.54
C SER A 162 -1.33 -8.43 2.90
N GLN A 163 -1.00 -9.61 3.44
CA GLN A 163 -1.96 -10.66 3.86
C GLN A 163 -2.95 -11.08 2.75
N VAL A 164 -2.46 -11.18 1.50
CA VAL A 164 -3.30 -11.53 0.34
C VAL A 164 -3.34 -13.04 0.03
N ALA A 165 -3.15 -13.91 1.03
CA ALA A 165 -3.18 -15.38 0.89
C ALA A 165 -2.54 -15.92 -0.42
N PRO A 166 -1.25 -15.61 -0.72
CA PRO A 166 -0.61 -15.96 -1.98
C PRO A 166 -0.53 -17.47 -2.21
N SER A 167 -0.51 -18.27 -1.14
CA SER A 167 -0.51 -19.75 -1.13
C SER A 167 -1.62 -20.33 -2.03
N SER A 168 -2.86 -19.88 -1.83
CA SER A 168 -4.05 -20.35 -2.55
C SER A 168 -4.03 -20.00 -4.05
N ARG A 169 -3.33 -18.93 -4.44
CA ARG A 169 -3.21 -18.52 -5.85
C ARG A 169 -2.11 -19.29 -6.56
N ILE A 170 -0.95 -19.42 -5.91
CA ILE A 170 0.17 -20.20 -6.44
C ILE A 170 -0.25 -21.65 -6.67
N ALA A 171 -1.02 -22.24 -5.76
CA ALA A 171 -1.56 -23.60 -5.90
C ALA A 171 -2.53 -23.77 -7.09
N ARG A 172 -3.17 -22.69 -7.54
CA ARG A 172 -4.08 -22.66 -8.69
C ARG A 172 -3.42 -22.17 -9.99
N ASP A 173 -2.09 -22.09 -10.01
CA ASP A 173 -1.30 -21.53 -11.13
C ASP A 173 -1.64 -20.06 -11.46
N VAL A 174 -2.17 -19.32 -10.48
CA VAL A 174 -2.49 -17.90 -10.62
C VAL A 174 -1.36 -17.06 -10.00
N PRO A 175 -0.82 -16.06 -10.72
CA PRO A 175 0.24 -15.22 -10.17
C PRO A 175 -0.26 -14.42 -8.94
N PRO A 176 0.51 -14.36 -7.84
CA PRO A 176 0.13 -13.65 -6.61
C PRO A 176 -0.23 -12.17 -6.80
N ASN A 177 0.35 -11.53 -7.82
CA ASN A 177 0.07 -10.15 -8.23
C ASN A 177 -1.40 -9.94 -8.66
N ARG A 178 -2.15 -10.99 -9.04
CA ARG A 178 -3.57 -10.87 -9.46
C ARG A 178 -4.53 -10.68 -8.27
N ASP A 179 -4.09 -9.90 -7.29
CA ASP A 179 -4.84 -9.42 -6.15
C ASP A 179 -4.80 -7.88 -6.13
N LEU A 180 -5.94 -7.27 -5.82
CA LEU A 180 -6.09 -5.82 -5.77
C LEU A 180 -5.21 -5.16 -4.70
N ASP A 181 -4.88 -5.92 -3.65
CA ASP A 181 -4.12 -5.46 -2.51
C ASP A 181 -2.67 -5.94 -2.46
N CYS A 182 -2.22 -6.75 -3.44
CA CYS A 182 -0.81 -7.10 -3.59
C CYS A 182 0.02 -5.84 -3.89
N ILE A 183 1.13 -5.68 -3.17
CA ILE A 183 2.08 -4.57 -3.34
C ILE A 183 3.33 -4.97 -4.15
N VAL A 184 3.32 -6.20 -4.68
CA VAL A 184 4.40 -6.77 -5.49
C VAL A 184 5.77 -6.67 -4.79
N CYS A 185 5.83 -7.06 -3.50
CA CYS A 185 7.07 -7.01 -2.71
C CYS A 185 8.07 -8.15 -2.99
N HIS A 186 7.68 -9.15 -3.81
CA HIS A 186 8.48 -10.35 -4.12
C HIS A 186 8.83 -11.28 -2.93
N GLU A 187 8.33 -11.03 -1.71
CA GLU A 187 8.65 -11.85 -0.54
C GLU A 187 8.18 -13.32 -0.67
N CYS A 188 7.07 -13.54 -1.37
CA CYS A 188 6.58 -14.89 -1.68
C CYS A 188 7.51 -15.68 -2.60
N GLN A 189 8.36 -15.00 -3.39
CA GLN A 189 9.34 -15.62 -4.28
C GLN A 189 10.67 -15.91 -3.57
N THR A 190 11.06 -15.07 -2.60
CA THR A 190 12.28 -15.23 -1.80
C THR A 190 12.12 -16.31 -0.72
N THR A 191 10.96 -16.35 -0.06
CA THR A 191 10.69 -17.30 1.04
C THR A 191 10.31 -18.71 0.56
N CYS A 192 9.97 -18.88 -0.73
CA CYS A 192 9.55 -20.17 -1.25
C CYS A 192 10.70 -21.21 -1.16
N PRO A 193 10.49 -22.37 -0.50
CA PRO A 193 11.53 -23.39 -0.35
C PRO A 193 11.78 -24.23 -1.62
N ARG A 194 10.96 -24.03 -2.66
CA ARG A 194 11.05 -24.78 -3.92
C ARG A 194 12.01 -24.09 -4.90
N PRO A 195 12.74 -24.86 -5.72
CA PRO A 195 13.68 -24.29 -6.67
C PRO A 195 12.95 -23.34 -7.63
N LYS A 196 13.52 -22.14 -7.79
CA LYS A 196 13.02 -21.17 -8.77
C LYS A 196 13.12 -21.80 -10.17
N PRO A 197 12.08 -21.72 -11.01
CA PRO A 197 12.22 -22.08 -12.42
C PRO A 197 13.36 -21.24 -13.02
N ARG A 198 14.26 -21.87 -13.77
CA ARG A 198 15.36 -21.15 -14.43
C ARG A 198 14.79 -19.99 -15.24
N GLU A 199 15.33 -18.82 -14.97
CA GLU A 199 15.01 -17.55 -15.59
C GLU A 199 15.23 -17.67 -17.10
N GLN A 200 14.15 -17.80 -17.88
CA GLN A 200 14.20 -17.40 -19.27
C GLN A 200 14.23 -15.87 -19.27
N ALA A 201 15.42 -15.36 -19.62
CA ALA A 201 15.63 -14.02 -20.09
C ALA A 201 14.49 -13.59 -21.02
N VAL A 202 13.79 -12.53 -20.61
CA VAL A 202 12.90 -11.71 -21.41
C VAL A 202 13.19 -10.29 -20.89
N THR A 203 14.18 -9.53 -21.41
CA THR A 203 14.17 -8.91 -22.75
C THR A 203 12.75 -8.82 -23.25
N ASN A 204 12.05 -7.70 -23.07
CA ASN A 204 12.20 -6.49 -23.88
C ASN A 204 10.88 -5.71 -23.73
N PRO A 205 10.75 -4.48 -24.25
CA PRO A 205 11.75 -3.58 -24.84
C PRO A 205 12.05 -2.33 -23.99
#